data_AF-A0A2G9S3X1-F1
#
_entry.id   AF-A0A2G9S3X1-F1
#
_cell.length_a   1.000
_cell.length_b   1.000
_cell.length_c   1.000
_cell.angle_alpha   90.00
_cell.angle_beta   90.00
_cell.angle_gamma   90.00
#
_symmetry.space_group_name_H-M   'P 1'
#
loop_
_entity.id
_entity.type
_entity.pdbx_description
1 polymer ?
#
loop_
_entity_poly.entity_id
_entity_poly.type
_entity_poly.pdbx_seq_one_letter_code
_entity_poly.pdbx_strand_id
1 'polypeptide(L)'
;MFFFKAAALLSIGAEEFQEALTSHCVVTRGETIIRTNTVDKAGDVRDAMSKAFNAESGMNVGILDIFGFENFKRNSFEQLCINIANEQIQFYFNQHIFALEQMEYQSEGIDAALVKYEDNRPLLDMFLQKPMGLLSLLDEESRFPQATDQTLVDKFEDNLRFKYFWRPKCVELCFGIQHYAGKVLYDACGFLEKNRDTLPADIVVVLRTSENKLLQQLFSSPLTKT
;
A
#
# COMPACT_ATOMS: atom_id res chain seq x y z
N MET A 1 45.86 -1.62 -0.48
CA MET A 1 45.72 -0.16 -0.74
C MET A 1 44.27 0.26 -1.03
N PHE A 2 43.51 -0.48 -1.84
CA PHE A 2 42.10 -0.13 -2.15
C PHE A 2 41.14 -0.28 -0.96
N PHE A 3 41.32 -1.31 -0.12
CA PHE A 3 40.46 -1.56 1.04
C PHE A 3 40.41 -0.41 2.06
N PHE A 4 41.57 0.09 2.50
CA PHE A 4 41.65 1.22 3.45
C PHE A 4 41.06 2.51 2.88
N LYS A 5 41.17 2.74 1.56
CA LYS A 5 40.52 3.88 0.90
C LYS A 5 39.00 3.73 0.89
N ALA A 6 38.48 2.53 0.67
CA ALA A 6 37.04 2.26 0.74
C ALA A 6 36.50 2.47 2.16
N ALA A 7 37.20 1.95 3.18
CA ALA A 7 36.84 2.17 4.59
C ALA A 7 36.81 3.67 4.94
N ALA A 8 37.82 4.43 4.51
CA ALA A 8 37.89 5.87 4.72
C ALA A 8 36.76 6.64 4.01
N LEU A 9 36.44 6.28 2.75
CA LEU A 9 35.33 6.88 2.01
C LEU A 9 33.97 6.62 2.69
N LEU A 10 33.81 5.42 3.27
CA LEU A 10 32.59 5.05 4.01
C LEU A 10 32.57 5.60 5.43
N SER A 11 33.65 6.25 5.89
CA SER A 11 33.83 6.72 7.27
C SER A 11 33.68 5.61 8.32
N ILE A 12 34.13 4.39 7.98
CA ILE A 12 34.10 3.21 8.87
C ILE A 12 35.53 2.87 9.29
N GLY A 13 35.72 2.43 10.53
CA GLY A 13 37.00 1.91 11.00
C GLY A 13 37.46 0.73 10.14
N ALA A 14 38.70 0.75 9.66
CA ALA A 14 39.19 -0.26 8.73
C ALA A 14 39.22 -1.68 9.32
N GLU A 15 39.46 -1.80 10.63
CA GLU A 15 39.47 -3.09 11.33
C GLU A 15 38.06 -3.66 11.47
N GLU A 16 37.11 -2.84 11.92
CA GLU A 16 35.69 -3.21 12.00
C GLU A 16 35.14 -3.59 10.63
N PHE A 17 35.50 -2.83 9.59
CA PHE A 17 35.09 -3.13 8.22
C PHE A 17 35.69 -4.45 7.71
N GLN A 18 36.92 -4.77 8.11
CA GLN A 18 37.57 -6.01 7.73
C GLN A 18 36.90 -7.20 8.43
N GLU A 19 36.61 -7.07 9.72
CA GLU A 19 35.93 -8.10 10.50
C GLU A 19 34.52 -8.37 9.95
N ALA A 20 33.77 -7.33 9.60
CA ALA A 20 32.43 -7.46 9.03
C ALA A 20 32.40 -8.20 7.68
N LEU A 21 33.41 -8.01 6.82
CA LEU A 21 33.51 -8.73 5.54
C LEU A 21 34.03 -10.15 5.69
N THR A 22 34.89 -10.39 6.68
CA THR A 22 35.65 -11.65 6.81
C THR A 22 35.12 -12.57 7.89
N SER A 23 34.14 -12.16 8.69
CA SER A 23 33.53 -12.95 9.74
C SER A 23 32.01 -12.82 9.70
N HIS A 24 31.31 -13.87 10.13
CA HIS A 24 29.88 -13.80 10.41
C HIS A 24 29.62 -14.18 11.87
N CYS A 25 28.70 -13.45 12.50
CA CYS A 25 28.29 -13.65 13.87
C CYS A 25 26.92 -14.33 13.91
N VAL A 26 26.81 -15.46 14.60
CA VAL A 26 25.54 -16.18 14.79
C VAL A 26 25.20 -16.20 16.28
N VAL A 27 24.06 -15.62 16.63
CA VAL A 27 23.54 -15.65 18.01
C VAL A 27 22.53 -16.79 18.13
N THR A 28 22.81 -17.75 18.99
CA THR A 28 21.91 -18.89 19.24
C THR A 28 21.77 -19.12 20.74
N ARG A 29 20.54 -19.10 21.25
CA ARG A 29 20.22 -19.36 22.68
C ARG A 29 21.04 -18.52 23.68
N GLY A 30 21.32 -17.27 23.35
CA GLY A 30 22.06 -16.33 24.20
C GLY A 30 23.59 -16.41 24.07
N GLU A 31 24.13 -17.36 23.31
CA GLU A 31 25.55 -17.43 22.99
C GLU A 31 25.84 -16.80 21.62
N THR A 32 26.90 -16.00 21.59
CA THR A 32 27.38 -15.34 20.36
C THR A 32 28.56 -16.11 19.82
N ILE A 33 28.40 -16.73 18.64
CA ILE A 33 29.45 -17.50 17.97
C ILE A 33 29.95 -16.69 16.77
N ILE A 34 31.20 -16.26 16.83
CA ILE A 34 31.88 -15.58 15.71
C ILE A 34 32.63 -16.64 14.90
N ARG A 35 32.40 -16.68 13.58
CA ARG A 35 33.08 -17.59 12.67
C ARG A 35 33.68 -16.82 11.50
N THR A 36 34.93 -17.12 11.19
CA THR A 36 35.61 -16.57 10.02
C THR A 36 35.01 -17.17 8.74
N ASN A 37 34.77 -16.33 7.75
CA ASN A 37 34.30 -16.72 6.43
C ASN A 37 35.41 -17.40 5.63
N THR A 38 35.01 -18.31 4.74
CA THR A 38 35.91 -18.78 3.67
C THR A 38 36.15 -17.66 2.66
N VAL A 39 37.20 -17.78 1.84
CA VAL A 39 37.54 -16.78 0.82
C VAL A 39 36.37 -16.53 -0.14
N ASP A 40 35.69 -17.60 -0.58
CA ASP A 40 34.54 -17.50 -1.48
C ASP A 40 33.38 -16.73 -0.83
N LYS A 41 33.05 -17.07 0.43
CA LYS A 41 31.98 -16.37 1.18
C LYS A 41 32.30 -14.91 1.44
N ALA A 42 33.55 -14.58 1.75
CA ALA A 42 33.98 -13.20 1.90
C ALA A 42 33.88 -12.42 0.57
N GLY A 43 34.13 -13.10 -0.56
CA GLY A 43 33.88 -12.57 -1.90
C GLY A 43 32.39 -12.27 -2.13
N ASP A 44 31.51 -13.21 -1.79
CA ASP A 44 30.05 -13.03 -1.91
C ASP A 44 29.53 -11.85 -1.07
N VAL A 45 30.02 -11.71 0.17
CA VAL A 45 29.64 -10.61 1.07
C VAL A 45 30.08 -9.27 0.50
N ARG A 46 31.32 -9.18 -0.01
CA ARG A 46 31.82 -7.97 -0.68
C ARG A 46 30.98 -7.62 -1.90
N ASP A 47 30.63 -8.59 -2.73
CA ASP A 47 29.88 -8.35 -3.96
C ASP A 47 28.41 -7.99 -3.67
N ALA A 48 27.80 -8.59 -2.63
CA ALA A 48 26.49 -8.19 -2.13
C ALA A 48 26.49 -6.75 -1.60
N MET A 49 27.53 -6.36 -0.85
CA MET A 49 27.71 -4.98 -0.39
C MET A 49 27.89 -4.02 -1.58
N SER A 50 28.70 -4.39 -2.57
CA SER A 50 28.88 -3.60 -3.79
C SER A 50 27.58 -3.46 -4.58
N LYS A 51 26.75 -4.50 -4.64
CA LYS A 51 25.40 -4.44 -5.24
C LYS A 51 24.44 -3.58 -4.43
N ALA A 52 24.57 -3.52 -3.10
CA ALA A 52 23.76 -2.63 -2.28
C ALA A 52 24.14 -1.16 -2.50
N PHE A 53 25.43 -0.86 -2.70
CA PHE A 53 25.90 0.49 -3.04
C PHE A 53 25.63 0.89 -4.50
N ASN A 54 25.72 -0.07 -5.42
CA ASN A 54 25.36 0.09 -6.84
C ASN A 54 23.91 -0.29 -7.11
N ALA A 55 23.06 -0.42 -6.08
CA ALA A 55 21.62 -0.45 -6.28
C ALA A 55 21.32 0.94 -6.83
N GLU A 56 21.30 1.02 -8.16
CA GLU A 56 21.20 2.26 -8.90
C GLU A 56 20.08 3.07 -8.27
N SER A 57 20.45 4.21 -7.70
CA SER A 57 19.56 5.35 -7.54
C SER A 57 19.20 5.87 -8.94
N GLY A 58 18.71 4.99 -9.81
CA GLY A 58 18.11 5.34 -11.07
C GLY A 58 16.91 6.20 -10.75
N MET A 59 16.87 7.39 -11.32
CA MET A 59 15.67 8.21 -11.27
C MET A 59 14.60 7.46 -12.05
N ASN A 60 13.67 6.86 -11.32
CA ASN A 60 12.52 6.21 -11.90
C ASN A 60 11.40 7.25 -12.05
N VAL A 61 10.94 7.45 -13.28
CA VAL A 61 9.77 8.27 -13.56
C VAL A 61 8.56 7.34 -13.59
N GLY A 62 7.69 7.47 -12.60
CA GLY A 62 6.40 6.79 -12.57
C GLY A 62 5.32 7.66 -13.21
N ILE A 63 4.61 7.11 -14.19
CA ILE A 63 3.40 7.73 -14.76
C ILE A 63 2.21 6.95 -14.24
N LEU A 64 1.29 7.63 -13.57
CA LEU A 64 0.05 7.05 -13.08
C LEU A 64 -1.10 7.47 -14.01
N ASP A 65 -1.64 6.52 -14.76
CA ASP A 65 -2.84 6.68 -15.58
C ASP A 65 -3.99 5.89 -14.92
N ILE A 66 -4.95 6.60 -14.34
CA ILE A 66 -6.07 6.02 -13.61
C ILE A 66 -7.36 6.81 -13.87
N PHE A 67 -8.49 6.22 -13.53
CA PHE A 67 -9.77 6.91 -13.54
C PHE A 67 -9.81 8.05 -12.51
N GLY A 68 -10.35 9.19 -12.92
CA GLY A 68 -10.72 10.27 -12.00
C GLY A 68 -11.96 9.93 -11.16
N PHE A 69 -12.34 10.85 -10.27
CA PHE A 69 -13.53 10.70 -9.43
C PHE A 69 -14.81 10.44 -10.25
N GLU A 70 -15.59 9.43 -9.85
CA GLU A 70 -16.80 9.00 -10.56
C GLU A 70 -18.07 9.20 -9.71
N ASN A 71 -19.12 9.72 -10.34
CA ASN A 71 -20.46 9.80 -9.76
C ASN A 71 -21.53 9.66 -10.84
N PHE A 72 -22.00 8.44 -11.05
CA PHE A 72 -23.04 8.10 -12.01
C PHE A 72 -24.42 8.02 -11.36
N LYS A 73 -25.44 7.75 -12.19
CA LYS A 73 -26.82 7.50 -11.71
C LYS A 73 -26.91 6.27 -10.80
N ARG A 74 -26.03 5.28 -11.01
CA ARG A 74 -25.90 4.06 -10.19
C ARG A 74 -24.41 3.80 -10.01
N ASN A 75 -23.92 3.92 -8.78
CA ASN A 75 -22.51 3.65 -8.44
C ASN A 75 -22.45 2.34 -7.69
N SER A 76 -21.52 1.47 -8.08
CA SER A 76 -21.33 0.14 -7.52
C SER A 76 -19.96 0.05 -6.81
N PHE A 77 -19.55 -1.16 -6.45
CA PHE A 77 -18.29 -1.48 -5.78
C PHE A 77 -17.08 -0.94 -6.53
N GLU A 78 -17.11 -1.00 -7.86
CA GLU A 78 -16.04 -0.51 -8.73
C GLU A 78 -15.85 1.00 -8.58
N GLN A 79 -16.94 1.77 -8.59
CA GLN A 79 -16.92 3.22 -8.34
C GLN A 79 -16.41 3.53 -6.93
N LEU A 80 -16.80 2.73 -5.93
CA LEU A 80 -16.31 2.90 -4.57
C LEU A 80 -14.78 2.75 -4.52
N CYS A 81 -14.23 1.71 -5.16
CA CYS A 81 -12.78 1.49 -5.24
C CYS A 81 -12.06 2.64 -5.97
N ILE A 82 -12.60 3.11 -7.10
CA ILE A 82 -12.06 4.25 -7.86
C ILE A 82 -12.07 5.51 -6.98
N ASN A 83 -13.16 5.79 -6.29
CA ASN A 83 -13.29 6.98 -5.46
C ASN A 83 -12.41 6.92 -4.20
N ILE A 84 -12.21 5.74 -3.59
CA ILE A 84 -11.24 5.55 -2.49
C ILE A 84 -9.81 5.82 -2.98
N ALA A 85 -9.45 5.37 -4.19
CA ALA A 85 -8.14 5.67 -4.76
C ALA A 85 -7.96 7.18 -5.00
N ASN A 86 -8.99 7.85 -5.52
CA ASN A 86 -8.98 9.31 -5.71
C ASN A 86 -8.88 10.08 -4.38
N GLU A 87 -9.54 9.62 -3.31
CA GLU A 87 -9.38 10.20 -1.96
C GLU A 87 -7.95 10.10 -1.44
N GLN A 88 -7.26 8.97 -1.66
CA GLN A 88 -5.86 8.80 -1.28
C GLN A 88 -4.94 9.73 -2.07
N ILE A 89 -5.19 9.89 -3.36
CA ILE A 89 -4.42 10.80 -4.22
C ILE A 89 -4.66 12.26 -3.81
N GLN A 90 -5.91 12.62 -3.51
CA GLN A 90 -6.25 13.95 -3.00
C GLN A 90 -5.56 14.24 -1.67
N PHE A 91 -5.51 13.26 -0.76
CA PHE A 91 -4.78 13.39 0.50
C PHE A 91 -3.28 13.57 0.28
N TYR A 92 -2.69 12.77 -0.61
CA TYR A 92 -1.28 12.88 -0.96
C TYR A 92 -0.97 14.24 -1.60
N PHE A 93 -1.80 14.71 -2.52
CA PHE A 93 -1.66 16.03 -3.16
C PHE A 93 -1.70 17.14 -2.11
N ASN A 94 -2.71 17.13 -1.23
CA ASN A 94 -2.85 18.12 -0.17
C ASN A 94 -1.65 18.09 0.80
N GLN A 95 -1.16 16.92 1.21
CA GLN A 95 0.00 16.88 2.10
C GLN A 95 1.31 17.29 1.42
N HIS A 96 1.53 16.85 0.19
CA HIS A 96 2.84 16.96 -0.45
C HIS A 96 3.02 18.26 -1.21
N ILE A 97 2.04 18.66 -2.02
CA ILE A 97 2.18 19.87 -2.85
C ILE A 97 2.16 21.12 -1.98
N PHE A 98 1.29 21.22 -0.98
CA PHE A 98 1.28 22.39 -0.11
C PHE A 98 2.54 22.49 0.77
N ALA A 99 3.08 21.36 1.23
CA ALA A 99 4.35 21.36 1.96
C ALA A 99 5.51 21.86 1.06
N LEU A 100 5.58 21.38 -0.19
CA LEU A 100 6.58 21.83 -1.15
C LEU A 100 6.41 23.32 -1.50
N GLU A 101 5.18 23.76 -1.74
CA GLU A 101 4.87 25.15 -2.07
C GLU A 101 5.28 26.09 -0.93
N GLN A 102 5.01 25.70 0.31
CA GLN A 102 5.39 26.48 1.49
C GLN A 102 6.90 26.51 1.73
N MET A 103 7.62 25.42 1.43
CA MET A 103 9.08 25.41 1.45
C MET A 103 9.67 26.35 0.41
N GLU A 104 9.07 26.45 -0.78
CA GLU A 104 9.51 27.36 -1.83
C GLU A 104 9.29 28.83 -1.46
N TYR A 105 8.10 29.17 -0.94
CA TYR A 105 7.84 30.55 -0.49
C TYR A 105 8.82 30.98 0.62
N GLN A 106 9.16 30.08 1.54
CA GLN A 106 10.15 30.34 2.58
C GLN A 106 11.57 30.52 2.00
N SER A 107 11.94 29.74 0.98
CA SER A 107 13.26 29.83 0.35
C SER A 107 13.43 31.16 -0.41
N GLU A 108 12.35 31.67 -1.01
CA GLU A 108 12.32 32.94 -1.74
C GLU A 108 12.06 34.17 -0.84
N GLY A 109 11.79 33.96 0.46
CA GLY A 109 11.49 35.04 1.41
C GLY A 109 10.15 35.74 1.16
N ILE A 110 9.21 35.04 0.52
CA ILE A 110 7.87 35.54 0.21
C ILE A 110 6.94 35.26 1.40
N ASP A 111 6.28 36.30 1.89
CA ASP A 111 5.23 36.17 2.91
C ASP A 111 3.94 35.64 2.27
N ALA A 112 3.89 34.33 2.04
CA ALA A 112 2.77 33.64 1.43
C ALA A 112 1.71 33.26 2.46
N ALA A 113 0.44 33.52 2.13
CA ALA A 113 -0.67 33.09 2.96
C ALA A 113 -0.79 31.55 2.96
N LEU A 114 -0.98 30.97 4.14
CA LEU A 114 -1.26 29.54 4.30
C LEU A 114 -2.51 29.13 3.52
N VAL A 115 -2.35 28.27 2.52
CA VAL A 115 -3.46 27.65 1.82
C VAL A 115 -4.18 26.72 2.80
N LYS A 116 -5.44 27.05 3.12
CA LYS A 116 -6.29 26.20 3.95
C LYS A 116 -6.99 25.18 3.06
N TYR A 117 -6.78 23.90 3.35
CA TYR A 117 -7.50 22.80 2.71
C TYR A 117 -8.25 21.99 3.77
N GLU A 118 -9.26 21.25 3.33
CA GLU A 118 -9.96 20.30 4.19
C GLU A 118 -9.13 19.01 4.29
N ASP A 119 -8.81 18.61 5.51
CA ASP A 119 -8.14 17.34 5.77
C ASP A 119 -9.12 16.19 5.62
N ASN A 120 -8.93 15.39 4.56
CA ASN A 120 -9.72 14.19 4.30
C ASN A 120 -9.15 12.93 5.00
N ARG A 121 -8.13 13.06 5.85
CA ARG A 121 -7.61 11.93 6.65
C ARG A 121 -8.69 11.18 7.44
N PRO A 122 -9.64 11.83 8.12
CA PRO A 122 -10.68 11.12 8.86
C PRO A 122 -11.60 10.27 7.96
N LEU A 123 -11.79 10.67 6.70
CA LEU A 123 -12.53 9.91 5.70
C LEU A 123 -11.71 8.70 5.23
N LEU A 124 -10.40 8.87 4.98
CA LEU A 124 -9.50 7.77 4.66
C LEU A 124 -9.39 6.74 5.79
N ASP A 125 -9.33 7.18 7.04
CA ASP A 125 -9.34 6.28 8.19
C ASP A 125 -10.67 5.49 8.25
N MET A 126 -11.81 6.13 7.97
CA MET A 126 -13.09 5.43 7.84
C MET A 126 -13.07 4.33 6.77
N PHE A 127 -12.34 4.52 5.66
CA PHE A 127 -12.21 3.49 4.62
C PHE A 127 -11.21 2.38 4.98
N LEU A 128 -10.02 2.75 5.43
CA LEU A 128 -8.81 1.91 5.40
C LEU A 128 -8.36 1.42 6.78
N GLN A 129 -8.83 2.03 7.87
CA GLN A 129 -8.37 1.67 9.21
C GLN A 129 -8.77 0.22 9.54
N LYS A 130 -7.83 -0.56 10.08
CA LYS A 130 -8.13 -1.89 10.64
C LYS A 130 -8.36 -1.77 12.16
N PRO A 131 -9.30 -2.52 12.76
CA PRO A 131 -10.20 -3.51 12.15
C PRO A 131 -11.58 -2.95 11.71
N MET A 132 -11.89 -1.68 11.97
CA MET A 132 -13.26 -1.15 11.87
C MET A 132 -13.53 -0.25 10.64
N GLY A 133 -12.61 -0.19 9.68
CA GLY A 133 -12.79 0.56 8.44
C GLY A 133 -13.71 -0.18 7.47
N LEU A 134 -14.29 0.57 6.53
CA LEU A 134 -15.27 0.07 5.56
C LEU A 134 -14.79 -1.19 4.84
N LEU A 135 -13.54 -1.20 4.34
CA LEU A 135 -13.00 -2.37 3.63
C LEU A 135 -12.79 -3.57 4.57
N SER A 136 -12.45 -3.32 5.84
CA SER A 136 -12.30 -4.41 6.83
C SER A 136 -13.65 -5.04 7.18
N LEU A 137 -14.69 -4.20 7.33
CA LEU A 137 -16.06 -4.66 7.58
C LEU A 137 -16.60 -5.46 6.38
N LEU A 138 -16.31 -4.99 5.16
CA LEU A 138 -16.63 -5.70 3.93
C LEU A 138 -15.95 -7.08 3.86
N ASP A 139 -14.65 -7.15 4.14
CA ASP A 139 -13.90 -8.41 4.15
C ASP A 139 -14.42 -9.39 5.20
N GLU A 140 -14.76 -8.89 6.39
CA GLU A 140 -15.33 -9.71 7.46
C GLU A 140 -16.69 -10.28 7.05
N GLU A 141 -17.57 -9.43 6.50
CA GLU A 141 -18.91 -9.83 6.05
C GLU A 141 -18.84 -10.79 4.85
N SER A 142 -17.90 -10.58 3.93
CA SER A 142 -17.63 -11.49 2.81
C SER A 142 -17.23 -12.88 3.28
N ARG A 143 -16.63 -13.06 4.47
CA ARG A 143 -16.25 -14.38 5.00
C ARG A 143 -17.40 -15.11 5.69
N PHE A 144 -18.49 -14.42 6.03
CA PHE A 144 -19.61 -15.02 6.73
C PHE A 144 -20.55 -15.72 5.74
N PRO A 145 -20.80 -17.05 5.87
CA PRO A 145 -21.54 -17.82 4.85
C PRO A 145 -22.98 -17.39 4.62
N GLN A 146 -23.63 -16.80 5.63
CA GLN A 146 -25.02 -16.36 5.58
C GLN A 146 -25.17 -14.84 5.43
N ALA A 147 -24.07 -14.12 5.21
CA ALA A 147 -24.13 -12.68 5.01
C ALA A 147 -24.81 -12.32 3.68
N THR A 148 -25.52 -11.21 3.70
CA THR A 148 -26.22 -10.64 2.54
C THR A 148 -25.76 -9.20 2.35
N ASP A 149 -25.96 -8.62 1.16
CA ASP A 149 -25.66 -7.20 0.94
C ASP A 149 -26.47 -6.30 1.91
N GLN A 150 -27.62 -6.77 2.39
CA GLN A 150 -28.40 -6.08 3.40
C GLN A 150 -27.68 -6.03 4.76
N THR A 151 -27.17 -7.18 5.23
CA THR A 151 -26.44 -7.25 6.51
C THR A 151 -25.13 -6.46 6.45
N LEU A 152 -24.51 -6.37 5.26
CA LEU A 152 -23.37 -5.49 5.02
C LEU A 152 -23.73 -4.01 5.20
N VAL A 153 -24.82 -3.54 4.59
CA VAL A 153 -25.26 -2.14 4.72
C VAL A 153 -25.62 -1.80 6.17
N ASP A 154 -26.31 -2.71 6.86
CA ASP A 154 -26.65 -2.55 8.28
C ASP A 154 -25.38 -2.46 9.13
N LYS A 155 -24.39 -3.33 8.86
CA LYS A 155 -23.08 -3.30 9.52
C LYS A 155 -22.31 -2.00 9.27
N PHE A 156 -22.37 -1.46 8.06
CA PHE A 156 -21.79 -0.15 7.77
C PHE A 156 -22.48 0.96 8.57
N GLU A 157 -23.81 0.95 8.66
CA GLU A 157 -24.55 1.94 9.45
C GLU A 157 -24.22 1.88 10.94
N ASP A 158 -24.06 0.69 11.50
CA ASP A 158 -23.78 0.50 12.92
C ASP A 158 -22.34 0.90 13.32
N ASN A 159 -21.38 0.79 12.38
CA ASN A 159 -19.94 0.89 12.71
C ASN A 159 -19.25 2.13 12.12
N LEU A 160 -19.77 2.73 11.04
CA LEU A 160 -19.12 3.85 10.37
C LEU A 160 -19.59 5.21 10.93
N ARG A 161 -18.69 6.21 10.87
CA ARG A 161 -18.97 7.55 11.44
C ARG A 161 -19.99 8.32 10.61
N PHE A 162 -21.06 8.77 11.27
CA PHE A 162 -22.14 9.60 10.68
C PHE A 162 -21.70 10.91 9.98
N LYS A 163 -20.48 11.42 10.23
CA LYS A 163 -20.01 12.65 9.57
C LYS A 163 -19.88 12.46 8.05
N TYR A 164 -19.37 11.29 7.63
CA TYR A 164 -19.07 11.02 6.23
C TYR A 164 -19.99 9.97 5.62
N PHE A 165 -20.60 9.11 6.45
CA PHE A 165 -21.51 8.06 6.03
C PHE A 165 -22.96 8.44 6.31
N TRP A 166 -23.87 8.13 5.39
CA TRP A 166 -25.31 8.19 5.65
C TRP A 166 -26.07 7.08 4.94
N ARG A 167 -27.24 6.73 5.50
CA ARG A 167 -28.19 5.79 4.88
C ARG A 167 -29.41 6.52 4.32
N PRO A 168 -29.80 6.31 3.05
CA PRO A 168 -31.04 6.84 2.49
C PRO A 168 -32.26 6.11 3.07
N LYS A 169 -33.29 6.86 3.50
CA LYS A 169 -34.50 6.28 4.11
C LYS A 169 -35.40 5.49 3.16
N CYS A 170 -35.26 5.68 1.85
CA CYS A 170 -36.20 5.12 0.86
C CYS A 170 -35.58 4.02 -0.03
N VAL A 171 -34.34 3.61 0.24
CA VAL A 171 -33.63 2.64 -0.59
C VAL A 171 -32.89 1.66 0.33
N GLU A 172 -33.42 0.45 0.48
CA GLU A 172 -33.00 -0.51 1.52
C GLU A 172 -31.56 -1.01 1.36
N LEU A 173 -31.03 -0.99 0.12
CA LEU A 173 -29.71 -1.52 -0.26
C LEU A 173 -28.72 -0.46 -0.75
N CYS A 174 -28.86 0.79 -0.31
CA CYS A 174 -27.90 1.83 -0.63
C CYS A 174 -27.31 2.48 0.61
N PHE A 175 -26.11 3.02 0.45
CA PHE A 175 -25.48 3.91 1.42
C PHE A 175 -24.78 5.04 0.68
N GLY A 176 -24.53 6.15 1.37
CA GLY A 176 -23.89 7.30 0.79
C GLY A 176 -22.66 7.74 1.56
N ILE A 177 -21.69 8.29 0.83
CA ILE A 177 -20.44 8.80 1.38
C ILE A 177 -20.17 10.22 0.91
N GLN A 178 -19.71 11.05 1.85
CA GLN A 178 -19.34 12.44 1.61
C GLN A 178 -17.86 12.46 1.26
N HIS A 179 -17.59 12.50 -0.04
CA HIS A 179 -16.25 12.63 -0.60
C HIS A 179 -15.83 14.10 -0.70
N TYR A 180 -14.55 14.34 -0.98
CA TYR A 180 -14.03 15.68 -1.28
C TYR A 180 -14.74 16.32 -2.49
N ALA A 181 -15.07 15.52 -3.50
CA ALA A 181 -15.74 15.96 -4.73
C ALA A 181 -17.28 15.99 -4.62
N GLY A 182 -17.85 15.58 -3.48
CA GLY A 182 -19.28 15.67 -3.21
C GLY A 182 -19.90 14.38 -2.68
N LYS A 183 -21.23 14.37 -2.61
CA LYS A 183 -22.00 13.23 -2.12
C LYS A 183 -22.17 12.19 -3.22
N VAL A 184 -21.80 10.94 -2.92
CA VAL A 184 -22.00 9.80 -3.82
C VAL A 184 -22.89 8.78 -3.14
N LEU A 185 -23.86 8.27 -3.90
CA LEU A 185 -24.73 7.19 -3.46
C LEU A 185 -24.29 5.89 -4.13
N TYR A 186 -24.02 4.87 -3.31
CA TYR A 186 -23.62 3.55 -3.74
C TYR A 186 -24.77 2.57 -3.55
N ASP A 187 -24.99 1.76 -4.57
CA ASP A 187 -25.86 0.58 -4.54
C ASP A 187 -25.04 -0.62 -4.11
N ALA A 188 -25.36 -1.18 -2.95
CA ALA A 188 -24.63 -2.30 -2.36
C ALA A 188 -24.96 -3.66 -3.01
N CYS A 189 -25.90 -3.71 -3.95
CA CYS A 189 -26.28 -4.95 -4.63
C CYS A 189 -25.07 -5.63 -5.30
N GLY A 190 -24.78 -6.86 -4.90
CA GLY A 190 -23.66 -7.66 -5.39
C GLY A 190 -22.30 -7.29 -4.79
N PHE A 191 -22.23 -6.44 -3.76
CA PHE A 191 -20.96 -6.05 -3.15
C PHE A 191 -20.19 -7.24 -2.58
N LEU A 192 -20.88 -8.12 -1.84
CA LEU A 192 -20.23 -9.27 -1.23
C LEU A 192 -19.70 -10.24 -2.28
N GLU A 193 -20.44 -10.46 -3.36
CA GLU A 193 -20.02 -11.31 -4.49
C GLU A 193 -18.79 -10.74 -5.17
N LYS A 194 -18.81 -9.44 -5.50
CA LYS A 194 -17.68 -8.75 -6.15
C LYS A 194 -16.43 -8.74 -5.28
N ASN A 195 -16.57 -8.60 -3.96
CA ASN A 195 -15.43 -8.67 -3.04
C ASN A 195 -14.90 -10.11 -2.87
N ARG A 196 -15.74 -11.13 -3.07
CA ARG A 196 -15.35 -12.55 -3.04
C ARG A 196 -14.71 -13.02 -4.34
N ASP A 197 -14.82 -12.26 -5.44
CA ASP A 197 -14.34 -12.61 -6.78
C ASP A 197 -12.80 -12.62 -6.84
N THR A 198 -12.24 -13.65 -6.23
CA THR A 198 -10.81 -13.94 -6.16
C THR A 198 -10.59 -15.37 -6.60
N LEU A 199 -9.56 -15.62 -7.39
CA LEU A 199 -9.20 -16.97 -7.80
C LEU A 199 -8.66 -17.76 -6.59
N PRO A 200 -9.26 -18.91 -6.22
CA PRO A 200 -8.75 -19.75 -5.16
C PRO A 200 -7.28 -20.13 -5.40
N ALA A 201 -6.48 -20.15 -4.33
CA ALA A 201 -5.05 -20.45 -4.42
C ALA A 201 -4.78 -21.82 -5.08
N ASP A 202 -5.62 -22.83 -4.81
CA ASP A 202 -5.49 -24.16 -5.42
C ASP A 202 -5.66 -24.14 -6.95
N ILE A 203 -6.59 -23.32 -7.46
CA ILE A 203 -6.78 -23.14 -8.90
C ILE A 203 -5.57 -22.45 -9.50
N VAL A 204 -5.02 -21.42 -8.83
CA VAL A 204 -3.78 -20.74 -9.26
C VAL A 204 -2.61 -21.73 -9.33
N VAL A 205 -2.47 -22.62 -8.35
CA VAL A 205 -1.42 -23.66 -8.35
C VAL A 205 -1.58 -24.62 -9.53
N VAL A 206 -2.80 -25.09 -9.81
CA VAL A 206 -3.07 -25.96 -10.96
C VAL A 206 -2.77 -25.24 -12.28
N LEU A 207 -3.15 -23.96 -12.42
CA LEU A 207 -2.89 -23.16 -13.62
C LEU A 207 -1.39 -22.94 -13.85
N ARG A 208 -0.58 -22.87 -12.79
CA ARG A 208 0.89 -22.85 -12.89
C ARG A 208 1.49 -24.16 -13.42
N THR A 209 0.82 -25.29 -13.21
CA THR A 209 1.27 -26.59 -13.75
C THR A 209 0.86 -26.86 -15.19
N SER A 210 0.10 -25.94 -15.81
CA SER A 210 -0.35 -26.08 -17.19
C SER A 210 0.83 -26.21 -18.15
N GLU A 211 0.72 -27.05 -19.18
CA GLU A 211 1.70 -27.12 -20.29
C GLU A 211 1.63 -25.89 -21.21
N ASN A 212 0.58 -25.07 -21.08
CA ASN A 212 0.43 -23.84 -21.85
C ASN A 212 1.30 -22.72 -21.26
N LYS A 213 2.33 -22.33 -22.01
CA LYS A 213 3.29 -21.28 -21.63
C LYS A 213 2.64 -19.94 -21.28
N LEU A 214 1.52 -19.57 -21.93
CA LEU A 214 0.79 -18.33 -21.63
C LEU A 214 0.17 -18.39 -20.23
N LEU A 215 -0.44 -19.53 -19.86
CA LEU A 215 -1.02 -19.72 -18.54
C LEU A 215 0.06 -19.76 -17.46
N GLN A 216 1.18 -20.44 -17.71
CA GLN A 216 2.32 -20.39 -16.79
C GLN A 216 2.76 -18.95 -16.53
N GLN A 217 2.96 -18.14 -17.58
CA GLN A 217 3.39 -16.74 -17.46
C GLN A 217 2.37 -15.87 -16.71
N LEU A 218 1.08 -15.97 -17.06
CA LEU A 218 0.01 -15.19 -16.41
C LEU A 218 -0.06 -15.44 -14.91
N PHE A 219 0.23 -16.66 -14.47
CA PHE A 219 0.16 -17.05 -13.06
C PHE A 219 1.52 -17.18 -12.37
N SER A 220 2.63 -16.83 -13.02
CA SER A 220 4.00 -16.94 -12.47
C SER A 220 4.32 -15.91 -11.38
N SER A 221 3.67 -14.75 -11.40
CA SER A 221 3.93 -13.67 -10.44
C SER A 221 3.49 -14.07 -9.03
N PRO A 222 4.25 -13.71 -7.98
CA PRO A 222 3.79 -13.91 -6.61
C PRO A 222 2.48 -13.16 -6.43
N LEU A 223 1.48 -13.80 -5.82
CA LEU A 223 0.33 -13.12 -5.25
C LEU A 223 0.91 -12.14 -4.22
N THR A 224 0.90 -10.84 -4.53
CA THR A 224 1.25 -9.81 -3.56
C THR A 224 0.31 -10.02 -2.38
N LYS A 225 0.85 -10.37 -1.21
CA LYS A 225 0.07 -10.49 0.02
C LYS A 225 -0.57 -9.12 0.29
N THR A 226 -1.86 -9.00 0.01
CA THR A 226 -2.77 -7.96 0.50
C THR A 226 -2.99 -8.09 1.99
#